data_AF-A0A520KRY3-F1
#
_entry.id   AF-A0A520KRY3-F1
#
_cell.length_a   1.000
_cell.length_b   1.000
_cell.length_c   1.000
_cell.angle_alpha   90.00
_cell.angle_beta   90.00
_cell.angle_gamma   90.00
#
_symmetry.space_group_name_H-M   'P 1'
#
loop_
_entity.id
_entity.type
_entity.pdbx_description
1 polymer ?
#
loop_
_entity_poly.entity_id
_entity_poly.type
_entity_poly.pdbx_seq_one_letter_code
_entity_poly.pdbx_strand_id
1 'polypeptide(L)'
;MSGNDFRNNLIRSARRFIANLPVVDIVNDGFQTISSLGRIMNNPVWELSAKPELWHMDPKKLEELKFKAIKYAFNYHYDNCNFYRRYCSDYGNVKPEDIHTIDDVLEKIPQIPAEAFKKTMISSIPKERIKTVVTTSGTSGNFSYLPRDYSSLLRLGCLCVNFMINIGAPRVLKEQPRFEGKMSKLLNYVFKNVYFSIFLPHPKEASTWFSSGFYGFIPFLKMFSVPYDFHLSGFRFDPQKILRTIKERAKDNKMVWNIGFHYVFNELMNYMDEEGETFELDPDGSNVCPTILAGGWKKLSGEAIDKEEFRKKIIDHFGVYDTFIADLYGFGESNTLAVDYCTERNMHLFPHVLAVTRDPDTLEIQDYGEEGLMSVWDPTVSAFPSFVISDDIVRLTEPFECDCGVISQCVEYRGRAKKAELRSCGLKMQQVLTDEEMRNLTILKEKALKTGIGL
;
A
#
# COMPACT_ATOMS: atom_id res chain seq x y z
N MET A 1 -6.63 27.15 31.76
CA MET A 1 -6.49 26.43 30.47
C MET A 1 -6.24 24.98 30.80
N SER A 2 -7.06 24.06 30.28
CA SER A 2 -6.84 22.63 30.50
C SER A 2 -5.54 22.20 29.79
N GLY A 3 -4.89 21.13 30.23
CA GLY A 3 -3.67 20.61 29.57
C GLY A 3 -3.89 20.25 28.09
N ASN A 4 -5.13 19.92 27.70
CA ASN A 4 -5.51 19.67 26.31
C ASN A 4 -5.54 20.94 25.46
N ASP A 5 -6.01 22.08 26.00
CA ASP A 5 -6.06 23.34 25.27
C ASP A 5 -4.66 23.86 24.92
N PHE A 6 -3.70 23.71 25.85
CA PHE A 6 -2.32 24.11 25.63
C PHE A 6 -1.66 23.27 24.53
N ARG A 7 -1.83 21.95 24.57
CA ARG A 7 -1.29 21.04 23.54
C ARG A 7 -1.91 21.29 22.17
N ASN A 8 -3.22 21.50 22.10
CA ASN A 8 -3.92 21.83 20.85
C ASN A 8 -3.45 23.17 20.28
N ASN A 9 -3.23 24.18 21.13
CA ASN A 9 -2.70 25.47 20.69
C ASN A 9 -1.24 25.37 20.18
N LEU A 10 -0.40 24.56 20.83
CA LEU A 10 0.97 24.33 20.37
C LEU A 10 1.00 23.66 18.99
N ILE A 11 0.18 22.62 18.77
CA ILE A 11 0.05 21.95 17.48
C ILE A 11 -0.45 22.92 16.41
N ARG A 12 -1.48 23.72 16.70
CA ARG A 12 -2.00 24.76 15.78
C ARG A 12 -0.92 25.78 15.40
N SER A 13 -0.11 26.21 16.37
CA SER A 13 1.00 27.14 16.14
C SER A 13 2.08 26.54 15.24
N ALA A 14 2.53 25.32 15.54
CA ALA A 14 3.51 24.59 14.73
C ALA A 14 3.02 24.39 13.28
N ARG A 15 1.74 24.06 13.09
CA ARG A 15 1.13 23.91 11.75
C ARG A 15 1.13 25.21 10.95
N ARG A 16 0.83 26.35 11.56
CA ARG A 16 0.89 27.65 10.86
C ARG A 16 2.30 27.98 10.43
N PHE A 17 3.30 27.67 11.27
CA PHE A 17 4.70 27.85 10.93
C PHE A 17 5.09 26.96 9.74
N ILE A 18 4.79 25.67 9.82
CA ILE A 18 5.08 24.68 8.76
C ILE A 18 4.41 25.05 7.44
N ALA A 19 3.15 25.51 7.46
CA ALA A 19 2.43 25.88 6.25
C ALA A 19 3.05 27.08 5.51
N ASN A 20 3.85 27.90 6.20
CA ASN A 20 4.60 29.00 5.60
C ASN A 20 5.98 28.59 5.07
N LEU A 21 6.42 27.35 5.35
CA LEU A 21 7.62 26.79 4.73
C LEU A 21 7.33 26.45 3.26
N PRO A 22 8.36 26.44 2.40
CA PRO A 22 8.24 25.95 1.02
C PRO A 22 8.15 24.41 1.02
N VAL A 23 7.04 23.85 1.54
CA VAL A 23 6.92 22.39 1.76
C VAL A 23 6.99 21.61 0.45
N VAL A 24 6.51 22.18 -0.67
CA VAL A 24 6.66 21.58 -2.01
C VAL A 24 8.14 21.38 -2.31
N ASP A 25 8.94 22.44 -2.17
CA ASP A 25 10.37 22.42 -2.47
C ASP A 25 11.09 21.50 -1.49
N ILE A 26 10.76 21.54 -0.20
CA ILE A 26 11.34 20.64 0.82
C ILE A 26 11.07 19.16 0.49
N VAL A 27 9.84 18.82 0.09
CA VAL A 27 9.48 17.44 -0.27
C VAL A 27 10.18 17.06 -1.57
N ASN A 28 10.11 17.89 -2.61
CA ASN A 28 10.75 17.61 -3.89
C ASN A 28 12.27 17.49 -3.77
N ASP A 29 12.93 18.42 -3.08
CA ASP A 29 14.37 18.41 -2.80
C ASP A 29 14.74 17.18 -1.96
N GLY A 30 13.90 16.80 -0.99
CA GLY A 30 14.07 15.59 -0.20
C GLY A 30 14.03 14.33 -1.07
N PHE A 31 13.04 14.20 -1.94
CA PHE A 31 12.92 13.10 -2.90
C PHE A 31 14.09 13.07 -3.89
N GLN A 32 14.43 14.22 -4.48
CA GLN A 32 15.59 14.37 -5.37
C GLN A 32 16.89 13.99 -4.66
N THR A 33 17.06 14.37 -3.40
CA THR A 33 18.22 14.02 -2.58
C THR A 33 18.29 12.52 -2.36
N ILE A 34 17.19 11.87 -1.95
CA ILE A 34 17.15 10.41 -1.75
C ILE A 34 17.42 9.67 -3.06
N SER A 35 16.79 10.11 -4.17
CA SER A 35 16.98 9.51 -5.49
C SER A 35 18.43 9.67 -5.98
N SER A 36 19.02 10.86 -5.80
CA SER A 36 20.42 11.15 -6.17
C SER A 36 21.41 10.37 -5.30
N LEU A 37 21.15 10.25 -3.99
CA LEU A 37 21.94 9.38 -3.10
C LEU A 37 21.83 7.92 -3.52
N GLY A 38 20.63 7.46 -3.90
CA GLY A 38 20.42 6.14 -4.50
C GLY A 38 21.33 5.92 -5.70
N ARG A 39 21.36 6.86 -6.64
CA ARG A 39 22.24 6.80 -7.82
C ARG A 39 23.74 6.80 -7.44
N ILE A 40 24.17 7.69 -6.55
CA ILE A 40 25.57 7.80 -6.10
C ILE A 40 26.02 6.52 -5.38
N MET A 41 25.14 5.92 -4.59
CA MET A 41 25.39 4.66 -3.88
C MET A 41 25.17 3.42 -4.75
N ASN A 42 24.89 3.58 -6.05
CA ASN A 42 24.56 2.52 -6.98
C ASN A 42 23.40 1.60 -6.49
N ASN A 43 22.37 2.21 -5.91
CA ASN A 43 21.15 1.59 -5.41
C ASN A 43 19.94 2.05 -6.23
N PRO A 44 19.65 1.39 -7.36
CA PRO A 44 18.54 1.77 -8.25
C PRO A 44 17.16 1.63 -7.62
N VAL A 45 17.02 0.84 -6.53
CA VAL A 45 15.75 0.72 -5.81
C VAL A 45 15.40 2.03 -5.09
N TRP A 46 16.38 2.68 -4.47
CA TRP A 46 16.18 4.01 -3.87
C TRP A 46 16.02 5.10 -4.93
N GLU A 47 16.73 5.00 -6.05
CA GLU A 47 16.52 5.90 -7.18
C GLU A 47 15.08 5.85 -7.70
N LEU A 48 14.55 4.64 -7.90
CA LEU A 48 13.18 4.38 -8.37
C LEU A 48 12.12 4.83 -7.34
N SER A 49 12.25 4.40 -6.09
CA SER A 49 11.21 4.63 -5.05
C SER A 49 11.03 6.10 -4.69
N ALA A 50 12.08 6.91 -4.85
CA ALA A 50 12.08 8.33 -4.54
C ALA A 50 12.18 9.23 -5.79
N LYS A 51 11.96 8.67 -7.00
CA LYS A 51 11.98 9.42 -8.25
C LYS A 51 10.85 10.45 -8.27
N PRO A 52 11.10 11.78 -8.27
CA PRO A 52 10.02 12.78 -8.19
C PRO A 52 8.98 12.64 -9.30
N GLU A 53 9.44 12.38 -10.53
CA GLU A 53 8.63 12.30 -11.75
C GLU A 53 8.12 10.89 -12.07
N LEU A 54 8.14 9.94 -11.11
CA LEU A 54 7.86 8.51 -11.34
C LEU A 54 6.60 8.22 -12.19
N TRP A 55 5.49 8.92 -11.93
CA TRP A 55 4.20 8.72 -12.63
C TRP A 55 4.13 9.34 -14.03
N HIS A 56 5.03 10.27 -14.34
CA HIS A 56 5.07 11.04 -15.59
C HIS A 56 6.37 10.77 -16.37
N MET A 57 7.07 9.70 -16.01
CA MET A 57 8.35 9.35 -16.57
C MET A 57 8.16 8.72 -17.96
N ASP A 58 9.07 9.00 -18.88
CA ASP A 58 9.09 8.34 -20.19
C ASP A 58 9.07 6.80 -20.02
N PRO A 59 8.18 6.07 -20.71
CA PRO A 59 7.99 4.64 -20.49
C PRO A 59 9.26 3.81 -20.64
N LYS A 60 10.10 4.13 -21.64
CA LYS A 60 11.37 3.40 -21.86
C LYS A 60 12.34 3.62 -20.72
N LYS A 61 12.49 4.87 -20.28
CA LYS A 61 13.35 5.18 -19.11
C LYS A 61 12.83 4.50 -17.84
N LEU A 62 11.51 4.46 -17.64
CA LEU A 62 10.90 3.81 -16.49
C LEU A 62 11.18 2.30 -16.52
N GLU A 63 11.04 1.66 -17.68
CA GLU A 63 11.36 0.25 -17.87
C GLU A 63 12.84 -0.05 -17.59
N GLU A 64 13.76 0.77 -18.11
CA GLU A 64 15.19 0.64 -17.82
C GLU A 64 15.49 0.76 -16.32
N LEU A 65 14.85 1.71 -15.62
CA LEU A 65 15.05 1.92 -14.18
C LEU A 65 14.42 0.77 -13.37
N LYS A 66 13.23 0.29 -13.75
CA LYS A 66 12.61 -0.91 -13.18
C LYS A 66 13.52 -2.12 -13.33
N PHE A 67 14.03 -2.37 -14.53
CA PHE A 67 14.95 -3.48 -14.80
C PHE A 67 16.18 -3.42 -13.88
N LYS A 68 16.84 -2.26 -13.79
CA LYS A 68 17.99 -2.05 -12.89
C LYS A 68 17.63 -2.32 -11.42
N ALA A 69 16.47 -1.83 -10.98
CA ALA A 69 16.00 -2.02 -9.61
C ALA A 69 15.68 -3.49 -9.30
N ILE A 70 15.00 -4.20 -10.22
CA ILE A 70 14.67 -5.63 -10.07
C ILE A 70 15.93 -6.47 -10.07
N LYS A 71 16.88 -6.23 -10.99
CA LYS A 71 18.16 -6.95 -11.01
C LYS A 71 18.96 -6.72 -9.72
N TYR A 72 18.99 -5.48 -9.22
CA TYR A 72 19.63 -5.18 -7.94
C TYR A 72 18.97 -5.94 -6.78
N ALA A 73 17.64 -5.93 -6.70
CA ALA A 73 16.90 -6.67 -5.69
C ALA A 73 17.15 -8.17 -5.80
N PHE A 74 17.14 -8.73 -7.01
CA PHE A 74 17.42 -10.15 -7.25
C PHE A 74 18.80 -10.56 -6.76
N ASN A 75 19.85 -9.80 -7.10
CA ASN A 75 21.19 -10.05 -6.59
C ASN A 75 21.23 -10.01 -5.05
N TYR A 76 20.64 -8.97 -4.46
CA TYR A 76 20.57 -8.83 -3.00
C TYR A 76 19.87 -10.04 -2.33
N HIS A 77 18.73 -10.46 -2.86
CA HIS A 77 17.98 -11.59 -2.32
C HIS A 77 18.69 -12.93 -2.52
N TYR A 78 19.34 -13.14 -3.67
CA TYR A 78 20.15 -14.31 -3.94
C TYR A 78 21.32 -14.44 -2.95
N ASP A 79 21.97 -13.33 -2.63
CA ASP A 79 23.11 -13.29 -1.69
C ASP A 79 22.70 -13.40 -0.22
N ASN A 80 21.49 -12.97 0.14
CA ASN A 80 21.11 -12.82 1.55
C ASN A 80 19.96 -13.73 2.01
N CYS A 81 19.28 -14.44 1.09
CA CYS A 81 18.22 -15.38 1.44
C CYS A 81 18.59 -16.81 1.03
N ASN A 82 18.99 -17.62 2.01
CA ASN A 82 19.37 -19.02 1.79
C ASN A 82 18.26 -19.84 1.14
N PHE A 83 17.00 -19.60 1.53
CA PHE A 83 15.83 -20.20 0.88
C PHE A 83 15.80 -19.87 -0.60
N TYR A 84 15.86 -18.58 -0.93
CA TYR A 84 15.68 -18.11 -2.29
C TYR A 84 16.85 -18.50 -3.19
N ARG A 85 18.08 -18.51 -2.67
CA ARG A 85 19.25 -19.02 -3.41
C ARG A 85 19.07 -20.48 -3.80
N ARG A 86 18.65 -21.33 -2.86
CA ARG A 86 18.37 -22.76 -3.14
C ARG A 86 17.22 -22.91 -4.11
N TYR A 87 16.16 -22.12 -3.94
CA TYR A 87 15.05 -22.07 -4.88
C TYR A 87 15.51 -21.72 -6.30
N CYS A 88 16.45 -20.77 -6.46
CA CYS A 88 17.05 -20.47 -7.77
C CYS A 88 17.91 -21.62 -8.30
N SER A 89 18.65 -22.33 -7.44
CA SER A 89 19.40 -23.53 -7.83
C SER A 89 18.48 -24.64 -8.36
N ASP A 90 17.38 -24.91 -7.66
CA ASP A 90 16.42 -25.95 -8.03
C ASP A 90 15.57 -25.55 -9.25
N TYR A 91 15.29 -24.25 -9.39
CA TYR A 91 14.54 -23.67 -10.50
C TYR A 91 15.49 -23.28 -11.64
N GLY A 92 16.13 -24.27 -12.25
CA GLY A 92 16.94 -24.08 -13.46
C GLY A 92 18.34 -23.50 -13.22
N ASN A 93 18.83 -23.48 -11.97
CA ASN A 93 20.16 -22.99 -11.61
C ASN A 93 20.43 -21.53 -12.03
N VAL A 94 19.42 -20.68 -11.88
CA VAL A 94 19.47 -19.27 -12.27
C VAL A 94 20.32 -18.45 -11.29
N LYS A 95 21.16 -17.58 -11.82
CA LYS A 95 22.04 -16.69 -11.05
C LYS A 95 21.88 -15.23 -11.47
N PRO A 96 22.29 -14.26 -10.62
CA PRO A 96 22.22 -12.84 -10.94
C PRO A 96 22.95 -12.46 -12.24
N GLU A 97 23.99 -13.20 -12.61
CA GLU A 97 24.76 -12.98 -13.84
C GLU A 97 23.95 -13.31 -15.10
N ASP A 98 22.93 -14.17 -15.02
CA ASP A 98 22.14 -14.63 -16.17
C ASP A 98 21.07 -13.62 -16.64
N ILE A 99 20.89 -12.54 -15.89
CA ILE A 99 19.83 -11.55 -16.07
C ILE A 99 20.39 -10.30 -16.76
N HIS A 100 20.11 -10.11 -18.04
CA HIS A 100 20.63 -8.99 -18.84
C HIS A 100 19.55 -8.05 -19.37
N THR A 101 18.31 -8.52 -19.45
CA THR A 101 17.16 -7.82 -20.04
C THR A 101 15.90 -7.95 -19.17
N ILE A 102 14.85 -7.19 -19.50
CA ILE A 102 13.54 -7.34 -18.86
C ILE A 102 12.89 -8.69 -19.18
N ASP A 103 13.13 -9.25 -20.37
CA ASP A 103 12.63 -10.58 -20.72
C ASP A 103 13.27 -11.66 -19.86
N ASP A 104 14.57 -11.53 -19.56
CA ASP A 104 15.24 -12.42 -18.59
C ASP A 104 14.60 -12.36 -17.20
N VAL A 105 14.08 -11.20 -16.79
CA VAL A 105 13.34 -11.07 -15.52
C VAL A 105 12.07 -11.91 -15.55
N LEU A 106 11.30 -11.82 -16.64
CA LEU A 106 10.02 -12.50 -16.80
C LEU A 106 10.18 -14.03 -16.91
N GLU A 107 11.20 -14.47 -17.65
CA GLU A 107 11.43 -15.88 -17.98
C GLU A 107 12.26 -16.64 -16.95
N LYS A 108 13.27 -15.97 -16.35
CA LYS A 108 14.30 -16.67 -15.56
C LYS A 108 14.19 -16.43 -14.07
N ILE A 109 13.81 -15.23 -13.61
CA ILE A 109 13.79 -14.94 -12.16
C ILE A 109 12.67 -15.75 -11.49
N PRO A 110 13.00 -16.71 -10.60
CA PRO A 110 11.98 -17.56 -10.00
C PRO A 110 11.03 -16.76 -9.11
N GLN A 111 9.72 -16.89 -9.34
CA GLN A 111 8.73 -16.28 -8.47
C GLN A 111 8.26 -17.25 -7.38
N ILE A 112 7.91 -16.68 -6.24
CA ILE A 112 7.46 -17.37 -5.03
C ILE A 112 5.93 -17.32 -5.00
N PRO A 113 5.24 -18.47 -5.02
CA PRO A 113 3.79 -18.50 -4.83
C PRO A 113 3.41 -17.95 -3.45
N ALA A 114 2.35 -17.15 -3.35
CA ALA A 114 1.93 -16.54 -2.08
C ALA A 114 1.73 -17.56 -0.94
N GLU A 115 1.27 -18.77 -1.27
CA GLU A 115 1.09 -19.87 -0.31
C GLU A 115 2.40 -20.32 0.38
N ALA A 116 3.57 -20.11 -0.24
CA ALA A 116 4.86 -20.47 0.34
C ALA A 116 5.13 -19.69 1.64
N PHE A 117 4.68 -18.43 1.71
CA PHE A 117 4.85 -17.57 2.89
C PHE A 117 4.03 -18.03 4.11
N LYS A 118 3.07 -18.94 3.93
CA LYS A 118 2.32 -19.58 5.03
C LYS A 118 3.05 -20.78 5.62
N LYS A 119 3.89 -21.43 4.81
CA LYS A 119 4.59 -22.67 5.17
C LYS A 119 5.93 -22.41 5.83
N THR A 120 6.56 -21.27 5.55
CA THR A 120 7.90 -20.97 6.05
C THR A 120 8.16 -19.48 6.23
N MET A 121 9.22 -19.15 6.98
CA MET A 121 9.76 -17.80 7.02
C MET A 121 10.75 -17.61 5.86
N ILE A 122 10.39 -16.75 4.91
CA ILE A 122 11.28 -16.31 3.85
C ILE A 122 11.83 -14.95 4.27
N SER A 123 13.16 -14.83 4.41
CA SER A 123 13.82 -13.59 4.85
C SER A 123 15.18 -13.43 4.17
N SER A 124 15.46 -12.20 3.73
CA SER A 124 16.77 -11.74 3.26
C SER A 124 17.49 -10.88 4.31
N ILE A 125 16.88 -10.70 5.48
CA ILE A 125 17.43 -9.90 6.56
C ILE A 125 17.58 -10.73 7.84
N PRO A 126 18.56 -10.39 8.69
CA PRO A 126 18.68 -11.00 10.01
C PRO A 126 17.53 -10.54 10.93
N LYS A 127 17.20 -11.34 11.95
CA LYS A 127 16.02 -11.15 12.81
C LYS A 127 16.00 -9.80 13.53
N GLU A 128 17.17 -9.25 13.83
CA GLU A 128 17.36 -7.98 14.53
C GLU A 128 16.94 -6.77 13.67
N ARG A 129 16.94 -6.93 12.34
CA ARG A 129 16.49 -5.89 11.40
C ARG A 129 14.99 -5.94 11.11
N ILE A 130 14.28 -6.97 11.58
CA ILE A 130 12.83 -7.07 11.45
C ILE A 130 12.16 -6.02 12.35
N LYS A 131 11.58 -4.99 11.72
CA LYS A 131 10.90 -3.89 12.41
C LYS A 131 9.47 -4.25 12.79
N THR A 132 8.75 -4.88 11.88
CA THR A 132 7.40 -5.40 12.08
C THR A 132 7.19 -6.65 11.23
N VAL A 133 6.10 -7.36 11.46
CA VAL A 133 5.70 -8.54 10.69
C VAL A 133 4.29 -8.27 10.21
N VAL A 134 4.03 -8.48 8.91
CA VAL A 134 2.70 -8.42 8.31
C VAL A 134 2.11 -9.83 8.29
N THR A 135 0.88 -9.99 8.75
CA THR A 135 0.08 -11.20 8.67
C THR A 135 -1.07 -11.00 7.68
N THR A 136 -1.25 -12.00 6.81
CA THR A 136 -2.36 -12.00 5.84
C THR A 136 -3.58 -12.69 6.44
N SER A 137 -4.79 -12.16 6.24
CA SER A 137 -6.02 -12.80 6.71
C SER A 137 -6.24 -14.15 6.03
N GLY A 138 -5.92 -15.24 6.73
CA GLY A 138 -6.27 -16.60 6.33
C GLY A 138 -7.61 -16.99 6.96
N THR A 139 -8.66 -17.17 6.17
CA THR A 139 -9.99 -17.65 6.63
C THR A 139 -9.96 -19.09 7.18
N SER A 140 -8.79 -19.75 7.16
CA SER A 140 -8.59 -21.12 7.65
C SER A 140 -7.48 -21.25 8.70
N GLY A 141 -7.10 -20.17 9.39
CA GLY A 141 -6.14 -20.22 10.51
C GLY A 141 -4.65 -20.35 10.15
N ASN A 142 -4.31 -20.42 8.86
CA ASN A 142 -2.92 -20.37 8.37
C ASN A 142 -2.60 -18.97 7.80
N PHE A 143 -1.83 -18.20 8.56
CA PHE A 143 -1.40 -16.84 8.21
C PHE A 143 -0.01 -16.88 7.55
N SER A 144 0.22 -16.03 6.53
CA SER A 144 1.57 -15.70 6.08
C SER A 144 2.23 -14.80 7.12
N TYR A 145 3.53 -14.96 7.39
CA TYR A 145 4.28 -14.07 8.29
C TYR A 145 5.37 -13.37 7.49
N LEU A 146 5.13 -12.11 7.15
CA LEU A 146 5.90 -11.37 6.17
C LEU A 146 6.73 -10.30 6.88
N PRO A 147 8.04 -10.52 7.11
CA PRO A 147 8.86 -9.56 7.82
C PRO A 147 8.95 -8.24 7.04
N ARG A 148 9.06 -7.12 7.76
CA ARG A 148 9.29 -5.79 7.20
C ARG A 148 10.40 -5.10 7.96
N ASP A 149 11.39 -4.57 7.23
CA ASP A 149 12.42 -3.69 7.76
C ASP A 149 12.05 -2.21 7.53
N TYR A 150 12.85 -1.32 8.11
CA TYR A 150 12.63 0.12 7.98
C TYR A 150 12.78 0.60 6.52
N SER A 151 13.71 0.01 5.77
CA SER A 151 13.96 0.38 4.38
C SER A 151 12.75 0.08 3.48
N SER A 152 12.17 -1.13 3.58
CA SER A 152 10.97 -1.50 2.81
C SER A 152 9.78 -0.58 3.13
N LEU A 153 9.60 -0.23 4.41
CA LEU A 153 8.50 0.64 4.86
C LEU A 153 8.69 2.08 4.40
N LEU A 154 9.92 2.59 4.43
CA LEU A 154 10.22 3.95 3.99
C LEU A 154 10.07 4.10 2.47
N ARG A 155 10.50 3.09 1.69
CA ARG A 155 10.28 3.07 0.23
C ARG A 155 8.80 3.11 -0.14
N LEU A 156 7.97 2.31 0.54
CA LEU A 156 6.52 2.36 0.37
C LEU A 156 5.95 3.74 0.74
N GLY A 157 6.42 4.34 1.83
CA GLY A 157 6.06 5.71 2.20
C GLY A 157 6.41 6.74 1.12
N CYS A 158 7.59 6.63 0.50
CA CYS A 158 8.00 7.47 -0.63
C CYS A 158 7.04 7.32 -1.83
N LEU A 159 6.69 6.09 -2.20
CA LEU A 159 5.77 5.81 -3.29
C LEU A 159 4.36 6.41 -3.03
N CYS A 160 3.83 6.24 -1.82
CA CYS A 160 2.53 6.81 -1.45
C CYS A 160 2.54 8.35 -1.50
N VAL A 161 3.60 9.00 -0.98
CA VAL A 161 3.76 10.45 -1.06
C VAL A 161 3.91 10.91 -2.52
N ASN A 162 4.66 10.16 -3.32
CA ASN A 162 4.81 10.45 -4.75
C ASN A 162 3.46 10.40 -5.49
N PHE A 163 2.63 9.39 -5.21
CA PHE A 163 1.26 9.32 -5.73
C PHE A 163 0.40 10.51 -5.28
N MET A 164 0.43 10.87 -3.99
CA MET A 164 -0.34 12.01 -3.48
C MET A 164 0.06 13.34 -4.14
N ILE A 165 1.35 13.54 -4.42
CA ILE A 165 1.86 14.78 -5.04
C ILE A 165 1.64 14.82 -6.55
N ASN A 166 1.87 13.70 -7.26
CA ASN A 166 1.85 13.67 -8.73
C ASN A 166 0.49 13.31 -9.33
N ILE A 167 -0.37 12.64 -8.58
CA ILE A 167 -1.71 12.23 -9.02
C ILE A 167 -2.78 12.92 -8.17
N GLY A 168 -2.67 12.78 -6.84
CA GLY A 168 -3.67 13.26 -5.91
C GLY A 168 -3.89 14.77 -5.96
N ALA A 169 -2.82 15.53 -5.77
CA ALA A 169 -2.87 16.98 -5.71
C ALA A 169 -3.27 17.63 -7.05
N PRO A 170 -2.76 17.21 -8.23
CA PRO A 170 -3.23 17.71 -9.52
C PRO A 170 -4.73 17.48 -9.73
N ARG A 171 -5.27 16.33 -9.32
CA ARG A 171 -6.72 16.09 -9.36
C ARG A 171 -7.47 17.09 -8.51
N VAL A 172 -7.06 17.31 -7.26
CA VAL A 172 -7.69 18.31 -6.39
C VAL A 172 -7.61 19.70 -7.00
N LEU A 173 -6.47 20.09 -7.60
CA LEU A 173 -6.32 21.39 -8.25
C LEU A 173 -7.26 21.57 -9.44
N LYS A 174 -7.53 20.51 -10.21
CA LYS A 174 -8.49 20.51 -11.33
C LYS A 174 -9.94 20.66 -10.82
N GLU A 175 -10.28 19.95 -9.75
CA GLU A 175 -11.62 19.96 -9.15
C GLU A 175 -11.92 21.22 -8.33
N GLN A 176 -10.88 21.92 -7.83
CA GLN A 176 -11.03 23.02 -6.87
C GLN A 176 -10.40 24.32 -7.38
N PRO A 177 -11.13 25.11 -8.19
CA PRO A 177 -10.65 26.35 -8.79
C PRO A 177 -10.14 27.39 -7.79
N ARG A 178 -10.58 27.34 -6.52
CA ARG A 178 -10.14 28.24 -5.44
C ARG A 178 -8.62 28.24 -5.23
N PHE A 179 -7.94 27.16 -5.62
CA PHE A 179 -6.49 27.06 -5.52
C PHE A 179 -5.76 27.67 -6.72
N GLU A 180 -6.48 28.14 -7.75
CA GLU A 180 -5.93 28.76 -8.96
C GLU A 180 -4.85 27.91 -9.65
N GLY A 181 -4.96 26.57 -9.58
CA GLY A 181 -3.94 25.65 -10.10
C GLY A 181 -2.59 25.68 -9.36
N LYS A 182 -2.47 26.40 -8.22
CA LYS A 182 -1.20 26.55 -7.49
C LYS A 182 -1.04 25.48 -6.41
N MET A 183 -0.06 24.60 -6.58
CA MET A 183 0.29 23.56 -5.60
C MET A 183 0.56 24.13 -4.19
N SER A 184 1.23 25.28 -4.10
CA SER A 184 1.53 25.94 -2.82
C SER A 184 0.28 26.32 -2.04
N LYS A 185 -0.79 26.78 -2.72
CA LYS A 185 -2.08 27.11 -2.08
C LYS A 185 -2.77 25.85 -1.54
N LEU A 186 -2.76 24.77 -2.32
CA LEU A 186 -3.31 23.48 -1.89
C LEU A 186 -2.56 22.93 -0.68
N LEU A 187 -1.23 22.80 -0.74
CA LEU A 187 -0.47 22.27 0.40
C LEU A 187 -0.60 23.15 1.65
N ASN A 188 -0.62 24.48 1.50
CA ASN A 188 -0.88 25.37 2.62
C ASN A 188 -2.24 25.09 3.27
N TYR A 189 -3.27 24.84 2.47
CA TYR A 189 -4.59 24.44 2.97
C TYR A 189 -4.54 23.06 3.64
N VAL A 190 -3.91 22.06 3.02
CA VAL A 190 -3.76 20.70 3.58
C VAL A 190 -3.06 20.77 4.95
N PHE A 191 -1.85 21.32 5.04
CA PHE A 191 -1.10 21.33 6.31
C PHE A 191 -1.81 22.11 7.42
N LYS A 192 -2.65 23.10 7.08
CA LYS A 192 -3.48 23.83 8.06
C LYS A 192 -4.72 23.07 8.52
N ASN A 193 -5.34 22.26 7.66
CA ASN A 193 -6.68 21.70 7.90
C ASN A 193 -6.75 20.18 7.98
N VAL A 194 -5.72 19.45 7.53
CA VAL A 194 -5.75 17.99 7.45
C VAL A 194 -5.83 17.34 8.84
N TYR A 195 -6.64 16.29 8.91
CA TYR A 195 -6.73 15.34 10.01
C TYR A 195 -6.92 13.94 9.44
N PHE A 196 -6.11 12.97 9.87
CA PHE A 196 -6.22 11.58 9.42
C PHE A 196 -7.10 10.77 10.39
N SER A 197 -8.24 10.32 9.90
CA SER A 197 -9.18 9.42 10.58
C SER A 197 -8.93 8.00 10.10
N ILE A 198 -8.21 7.21 10.90
CA ILE A 198 -7.64 5.93 10.45
C ILE A 198 -8.46 4.78 11.04
N PHE A 199 -9.25 4.13 10.19
CA PHE A 199 -10.06 2.94 10.46
C PHE A 199 -9.25 1.66 10.27
N LEU A 200 -8.02 1.68 10.76
CA LEU A 200 -7.08 0.56 10.75
C LEU A 200 -6.65 0.29 12.19
N PRO A 201 -6.35 -0.97 12.54
CA PRO A 201 -5.68 -1.26 13.79
C PRO A 201 -4.29 -0.62 13.81
N HIS A 202 -3.85 -0.22 14.99
CA HIS A 202 -2.56 0.43 15.13
C HIS A 202 -1.44 -0.52 14.67
N PRO A 203 -0.41 -0.07 13.93
CA PRO A 203 0.55 -0.99 13.30
C PRO A 203 1.48 -1.73 14.28
N LYS A 204 1.44 -1.37 15.58
CA LYS A 204 2.10 -2.13 16.65
C LYS A 204 1.24 -3.26 17.21
N GLU A 205 -0.06 -3.24 16.94
CA GLU A 205 -1.06 -4.13 17.53
C GLU A 205 -1.55 -5.15 16.52
N ALA A 206 -1.77 -4.73 15.26
CA ALA A 206 -2.11 -5.63 14.19
C ALA A 206 -1.18 -5.51 13.00
N SER A 207 -1.00 -6.65 12.37
CA SER A 207 -0.04 -6.89 11.32
C SER A 207 -0.68 -6.86 9.93
N THR A 208 -1.68 -6.04 9.66
CA THR A 208 -2.24 -6.01 8.29
C THR A 208 -1.27 -5.32 7.32
N TRP A 209 -1.35 -5.69 6.04
CA TRP A 209 -0.52 -5.06 5.00
C TRP A 209 -0.82 -3.55 4.90
N PHE A 210 -2.09 -3.17 5.01
CA PHE A 210 -2.51 -1.78 4.91
C PHE A 210 -2.08 -0.95 6.12
N SER A 211 -2.23 -1.48 7.35
CA SER A 211 -1.70 -0.85 8.57
C SER A 211 -0.18 -0.67 8.49
N SER A 212 0.54 -1.65 7.92
CA SER A 212 2.00 -1.58 7.80
C SER A 212 2.46 -0.59 6.74
N GLY A 213 1.74 -0.48 5.61
CA GLY A 213 1.97 0.59 4.64
C GLY A 213 1.79 1.97 5.26
N PHE A 214 0.73 2.15 6.05
CA PHE A 214 0.50 3.40 6.77
C PHE A 214 1.59 3.71 7.83
N TYR A 215 2.18 2.68 8.45
CA TYR A 215 3.29 2.87 9.39
C TYR A 215 4.49 3.60 8.77
N GLY A 216 4.81 3.31 7.50
CA GLY A 216 5.86 4.00 6.74
C GLY A 216 5.59 5.50 6.56
N PHE A 217 4.32 5.91 6.63
CA PHE A 217 3.89 7.29 6.48
C PHE A 217 3.85 8.09 7.79
N ILE A 218 3.78 7.42 8.95
CA ILE A 218 3.75 8.07 10.27
C ILE A 218 4.93 9.05 10.52
N PRO A 219 6.19 8.76 10.15
CA PRO A 219 7.28 9.72 10.31
C PRO A 219 7.02 11.05 9.60
N PHE A 220 6.44 11.03 8.40
CA PHE A 220 6.06 12.23 7.65
C PHE A 220 4.98 13.03 8.40
N LEU A 221 3.93 12.36 8.90
CA LEU A 221 2.87 13.01 9.67
C LEU A 221 3.43 13.69 10.93
N LYS A 222 4.36 13.04 11.63
CA LYS A 222 5.03 13.62 12.81
C LYS A 222 5.91 14.80 12.48
N MET A 223 6.71 14.69 11.41
CA MET A 223 7.58 15.77 10.93
C MET A 223 6.80 17.06 10.65
N PHE A 224 5.60 16.93 10.07
CA PHE A 224 4.74 18.06 9.76
C PHE A 224 3.66 18.36 10.81
N SER A 225 3.74 17.76 11.99
CA SER A 225 2.75 17.94 13.08
C SER A 225 1.29 17.74 12.64
N VAL A 226 1.07 16.79 11.74
CA VAL A 226 -0.25 16.44 11.23
C VAL A 226 -0.99 15.57 12.25
N PRO A 227 -2.21 15.96 12.69
CA PRO A 227 -2.98 15.16 13.64
C PRO A 227 -3.56 13.91 12.96
N TYR A 228 -3.57 12.81 13.69
CA TYR A 228 -4.14 11.53 13.26
C TYR A 228 -4.63 10.73 14.46
N ASP A 229 -5.69 9.94 14.28
CA ASP A 229 -6.16 8.97 15.28
C ASP A 229 -6.39 7.60 14.64
N PHE A 230 -5.97 6.54 15.34
CA PHE A 230 -6.27 5.15 15.00
C PHE A 230 -7.50 4.69 15.78
N HIS A 231 -8.59 4.44 15.07
CA HIS A 231 -9.91 4.15 15.64
C HIS A 231 -10.10 2.71 16.11
N LEU A 232 -9.18 1.81 15.72
CA LEU A 232 -9.19 0.40 16.13
C LEU A 232 -8.05 0.05 17.08
N SER A 233 -7.55 1.03 17.84
CA SER A 233 -6.49 0.79 18.83
C SER A 233 -6.99 -0.10 19.98
N GLY A 234 -6.20 -1.08 20.37
CA GLY A 234 -6.56 -2.12 21.33
C GLY A 234 -7.56 -3.14 20.79
N PHE A 235 -7.73 -3.24 19.46
CA PHE A 235 -8.75 -4.07 18.80
C PHE A 235 -10.20 -3.77 19.24
N ARG A 236 -10.44 -2.58 19.80
CA ARG A 236 -11.76 -2.15 20.22
C ARG A 236 -12.37 -1.27 19.15
N PHE A 237 -13.52 -1.69 18.64
CA PHE A 237 -14.38 -0.86 17.82
C PHE A 237 -15.39 -0.16 18.75
N ASP A 238 -15.26 1.16 18.87
CA ASP A 238 -16.12 2.02 19.70
C ASP A 238 -16.76 3.07 18.78
N PRO A 239 -17.90 2.75 18.14
CA PRO A 239 -18.47 3.61 17.11
C PRO A 239 -18.91 4.96 17.70
N GLN A 240 -19.43 5.02 18.94
CA GLN A 240 -19.78 6.29 19.58
C GLN A 240 -18.58 7.23 19.70
N LYS A 241 -17.45 6.71 20.18
CA LYS A 241 -16.21 7.48 20.32
C LYS A 241 -15.67 7.93 18.97
N ILE A 242 -15.74 7.05 17.97
CA ILE A 242 -15.29 7.37 16.60
C ILE A 242 -16.12 8.53 16.05
N LEU A 243 -17.45 8.44 16.10
CA LEU A 243 -18.32 9.51 15.59
C LEU A 243 -18.05 10.82 16.32
N ARG A 244 -17.93 10.79 17.66
CA ARG A 244 -17.63 11.97 18.47
C ARG A 244 -16.29 12.60 18.07
N THR A 245 -15.26 11.79 17.88
CA THR A 245 -13.92 12.26 17.50
C THR A 245 -13.96 12.94 16.14
N ILE A 246 -14.63 12.34 15.16
CA ILE A 246 -14.80 12.93 13.82
C ILE A 246 -15.57 14.25 13.91
N LYS A 247 -16.69 14.31 14.65
CA LYS A 247 -17.47 15.56 14.86
C LYS A 247 -16.63 16.65 15.49
N GLU A 248 -15.84 16.34 16.52
CA GLU A 248 -14.97 17.30 17.21
C GLU A 248 -13.87 17.82 16.28
N ARG A 249 -13.23 16.91 15.52
CA ARG A 249 -12.15 17.27 14.60
C ARG A 249 -12.64 18.08 13.41
N ALA A 250 -13.81 17.73 12.86
CA ALA A 250 -14.43 18.44 11.75
C ALA A 250 -14.82 19.90 12.10
N LYS A 251 -15.11 20.20 13.38
CA LYS A 251 -15.36 21.59 13.85
C LYS A 251 -14.14 22.49 13.76
N ASP A 252 -12.96 21.94 14.06
CA ASP A 252 -11.72 22.69 14.20
C ASP A 252 -10.82 22.67 12.96
N ASN A 253 -10.87 21.58 12.18
CA ASN A 253 -9.98 21.31 11.05
C ASN A 253 -10.77 20.58 9.96
N LYS A 254 -11.03 21.31 8.87
CA LYS A 254 -12.08 21.04 7.89
C LYS A 254 -11.89 19.78 7.04
N MET A 255 -10.67 19.24 6.98
CA MET A 255 -10.26 18.28 5.96
C MET A 255 -9.98 16.90 6.58
N VAL A 256 -11.04 16.10 6.76
CA VAL A 256 -10.99 14.75 7.34
C VAL A 256 -10.60 13.73 6.26
N TRP A 257 -9.45 13.09 6.43
CA TRP A 257 -8.97 12.03 5.54
C TRP A 257 -9.31 10.68 6.16
N ASN A 258 -10.31 10.02 5.61
CA ASN A 258 -10.78 8.72 6.08
C ASN A 258 -9.97 7.61 5.39
N ILE A 259 -9.37 6.71 6.15
CA ILE A 259 -8.55 5.63 5.60
C ILE A 259 -8.82 4.33 6.33
N GLY A 260 -9.27 3.28 5.64
CA GLY A 260 -9.36 1.95 6.26
C GLY A 260 -10.14 0.92 5.47
N PHE A 261 -10.57 -0.14 6.17
CA PHE A 261 -11.18 -1.30 5.53
C PHE A 261 -12.68 -1.15 5.30
N HIS A 262 -13.18 -1.65 4.15
CA HIS A 262 -14.63 -1.62 3.82
C HIS A 262 -15.51 -2.13 4.96
N TYR A 263 -15.13 -3.24 5.60
CA TYR A 263 -15.92 -3.83 6.67
C TYR A 263 -16.02 -2.93 7.91
N VAL A 264 -15.01 -2.12 8.23
CA VAL A 264 -15.01 -1.23 9.40
C VAL A 264 -15.97 -0.06 9.15
N PHE A 265 -15.93 0.49 7.94
CA PHE A 265 -16.90 1.52 7.52
C PHE A 265 -18.32 0.96 7.49
N ASN A 266 -18.52 -0.28 7.04
CA ASN A 266 -19.83 -0.92 7.04
C ASN A 266 -20.42 -1.00 8.47
N GLU A 267 -19.64 -1.48 9.44
CA GLU A 267 -20.11 -1.55 10.83
C GLU A 267 -20.38 -0.17 11.43
N LEU A 268 -19.60 0.85 11.05
CA LEU A 268 -19.86 2.21 11.51
C LEU A 268 -21.13 2.79 10.90
N MET A 269 -21.38 2.55 9.61
CA MET A 269 -22.59 3.00 8.93
C MET A 269 -23.83 2.31 9.49
N ASN A 270 -23.77 1.00 9.79
CA ASN A 270 -24.85 0.31 10.49
C ASN A 270 -25.18 0.98 11.84
N TYR A 271 -24.15 1.33 12.62
CA TYR A 271 -24.34 2.03 13.88
C TYR A 271 -24.93 3.45 13.68
N MET A 272 -24.52 4.14 12.62
CA MET A 272 -25.05 5.45 12.24
C MET A 272 -26.54 5.38 11.89
N ASP A 273 -26.96 4.35 11.16
CA ASP A 273 -28.38 4.08 10.86
C ASP A 273 -29.19 3.85 12.14
N GLU A 274 -28.66 3.04 13.08
CA GLU A 274 -29.33 2.75 14.36
C GLU A 274 -29.56 4.01 15.22
N GLU A 275 -28.61 4.96 15.19
CA GLU A 275 -28.67 6.20 15.97
C GLU A 275 -29.29 7.38 15.19
N GLY A 276 -29.57 7.21 13.90
CA GLY A 276 -30.03 8.30 13.02
C GLY A 276 -29.00 9.42 12.85
N GLU A 277 -27.72 9.06 12.77
CA GLU A 277 -26.59 9.98 12.73
C GLU A 277 -25.93 10.01 11.34
N THR A 278 -25.64 11.20 10.82
CA THR A 278 -24.85 11.37 9.59
C THR A 278 -23.82 12.50 9.73
N PHE A 279 -22.89 12.57 8.78
CA PHE A 279 -21.97 13.70 8.62
C PHE A 279 -22.18 14.42 7.30
N GLU A 280 -21.72 15.67 7.28
CA GLU A 280 -21.61 16.50 6.09
C GLU A 280 -20.17 17.02 6.01
N LEU A 281 -19.22 16.10 5.77
CA LEU A 281 -17.80 16.44 5.85
C LEU A 281 -17.34 17.29 4.66
N ASP A 282 -17.85 17.01 3.46
CA ASP A 282 -17.43 17.62 2.20
C ASP A 282 -18.44 17.39 1.06
N PRO A 283 -19.69 17.87 1.17
CA PRO A 283 -20.74 17.56 0.20
C PRO A 283 -20.46 18.10 -1.22
N ASP A 284 -19.66 19.16 -1.33
CA ASP A 284 -19.35 19.85 -2.60
C ASP A 284 -17.86 19.78 -3.02
N GLY A 285 -17.03 19.03 -2.28
CA GLY A 285 -15.60 18.90 -2.54
C GLY A 285 -14.74 20.06 -2.01
N SER A 286 -15.35 21.12 -1.50
CA SER A 286 -14.63 22.32 -1.05
C SER A 286 -13.81 22.10 0.22
N ASN A 287 -14.05 21.06 1.01
CA ASN A 287 -13.23 20.71 2.16
C ASN A 287 -12.10 19.72 1.81
N VAL A 288 -12.22 19.03 0.68
CA VAL A 288 -11.26 18.04 0.19
C VAL A 288 -11.11 16.88 1.18
N CYS A 289 -12.19 16.20 1.55
CA CYS A 289 -12.17 15.09 2.52
C CYS A 289 -12.09 13.73 1.79
N PRO A 290 -10.89 13.18 1.51
CA PRO A 290 -10.75 11.96 0.75
C PRO A 290 -11.08 10.76 1.64
N THR A 291 -11.71 9.77 1.04
CA THR A 291 -12.01 8.49 1.71
C THR A 291 -11.31 7.38 0.94
N ILE A 292 -10.24 6.84 1.51
CA ILE A 292 -9.44 5.75 0.94
C ILE A 292 -9.87 4.44 1.59
N LEU A 293 -10.49 3.59 0.78
CA LEU A 293 -10.98 2.28 1.14
C LEU A 293 -9.99 1.23 0.64
N ALA A 294 -9.80 0.17 1.41
CA ALA A 294 -9.08 -1.01 0.96
C ALA A 294 -9.72 -2.27 1.53
N GLY A 295 -9.45 -3.42 0.94
CA GLY A 295 -9.96 -4.71 1.44
C GLY A 295 -10.57 -5.57 0.34
N GLY A 296 -11.05 -6.75 0.74
CA GLY A 296 -11.50 -7.78 -0.19
C GLY A 296 -12.95 -7.67 -0.64
N TRP A 297 -13.59 -6.49 -0.53
CA TRP A 297 -15.00 -6.26 -0.90
C TRP A 297 -15.96 -7.32 -0.30
N LYS A 298 -15.74 -7.65 0.97
CA LYS A 298 -16.56 -8.61 1.73
C LYS A 298 -16.99 -8.01 3.05
N LYS A 299 -18.25 -8.27 3.43
CA LYS A 299 -18.77 -7.98 4.77
C LYS A 299 -18.09 -8.90 5.80
N LEU A 300 -18.23 -8.58 7.10
CA LEU A 300 -17.83 -9.49 8.18
C LEU A 300 -18.55 -10.85 8.10
N SER A 301 -19.79 -10.86 7.60
CA SER A 301 -20.57 -12.08 7.33
C SER A 301 -20.04 -12.92 6.16
N GLY A 302 -19.09 -12.39 5.38
CA GLY A 302 -18.50 -13.07 4.21
C GLY A 302 -19.21 -12.80 2.87
N GLU A 303 -20.34 -12.10 2.88
CA GLU A 303 -21.06 -11.68 1.68
C GLU A 303 -20.27 -10.66 0.86
N ALA A 304 -20.39 -10.73 -0.47
CA ALA A 304 -19.81 -9.74 -1.36
C ALA A 304 -20.46 -8.36 -1.16
N ILE A 305 -19.66 -7.31 -1.27
CA ILE A 305 -20.10 -5.92 -1.22
C ILE A 305 -20.16 -5.39 -2.65
N ASP A 306 -21.32 -4.89 -3.07
CA ASP A 306 -21.45 -4.15 -4.32
C ASP A 306 -20.72 -2.80 -4.20
N LYS A 307 -19.82 -2.50 -5.14
CA LYS A 307 -18.93 -1.34 -5.04
C LYS A 307 -19.70 -0.02 -5.13
N GLU A 308 -20.64 0.08 -6.05
CA GLU A 308 -21.40 1.30 -6.30
C GLU A 308 -22.39 1.57 -5.16
N GLU A 309 -23.07 0.52 -4.67
CA GLU A 309 -23.95 0.65 -3.51
C GLU A 309 -23.17 1.06 -2.25
N PHE A 310 -22.01 0.46 -2.00
CA PHE A 310 -21.18 0.81 -0.85
C PHE A 310 -20.66 2.24 -0.92
N ARG A 311 -20.24 2.66 -2.11
CA ARG A 311 -19.79 4.02 -2.37
C ARG A 311 -20.91 5.03 -2.12
N LYS A 312 -22.13 4.73 -2.57
CA LYS A 312 -23.32 5.54 -2.26
C LYS A 312 -23.55 5.62 -0.76
N LYS A 313 -23.45 4.51 -0.02
CA LYS A 313 -23.57 4.53 1.45
C LYS A 313 -22.52 5.43 2.08
N ILE A 314 -21.27 5.37 1.64
CA ILE A 314 -20.21 6.28 2.13
C ILE A 314 -20.61 7.75 1.93
N ILE A 315 -21.16 8.11 0.75
CA ILE A 315 -21.64 9.47 0.47
C ILE A 315 -22.79 9.83 1.41
N ASP A 316 -23.82 8.98 1.50
CA ASP A 316 -25.03 9.25 2.28
C ASP A 316 -24.75 9.38 3.79
N HIS A 317 -23.77 8.65 4.32
CA HIS A 317 -23.45 8.63 5.74
C HIS A 317 -22.39 9.67 6.13
N PHE A 318 -21.32 9.81 5.33
CA PHE A 318 -20.21 10.72 5.65
C PHE A 318 -20.34 12.10 5.00
N GLY A 319 -21.25 12.27 4.03
CA GLY A 319 -21.44 13.50 3.28
C GLY A 319 -20.15 13.95 2.59
N VAL A 320 -19.47 13.03 1.91
CA VAL A 320 -18.18 13.27 1.25
C VAL A 320 -18.36 13.32 -0.27
N TYR A 321 -17.53 14.15 -0.92
CA TYR A 321 -17.57 14.32 -2.36
C TYR A 321 -17.09 13.07 -3.09
N ASP A 322 -17.93 12.54 -3.97
CA ASP A 322 -17.69 11.29 -4.68
C ASP A 322 -16.30 11.25 -5.35
N THR A 323 -15.90 12.35 -5.98
CA THR A 323 -14.61 12.46 -6.69
C THR A 323 -13.40 12.14 -5.82
N PHE A 324 -13.53 12.28 -4.49
CA PHE A 324 -12.46 12.04 -3.53
C PHE A 324 -12.55 10.70 -2.77
N ILE A 325 -13.52 9.85 -3.08
CA ILE A 325 -13.55 8.46 -2.61
C ILE A 325 -12.71 7.60 -3.56
N ALA A 326 -11.80 6.80 -3.00
CA ALA A 326 -10.87 5.93 -3.72
C ALA A 326 -10.83 4.52 -3.12
N ASP A 327 -10.73 3.51 -3.96
CA ASP A 327 -10.41 2.12 -3.63
C ASP A 327 -8.92 1.85 -3.88
N LEU A 328 -8.32 1.11 -2.96
CA LEU A 328 -6.91 0.71 -2.96
C LEU A 328 -6.82 -0.81 -3.02
N TYR A 329 -6.22 -1.31 -4.10
CA TYR A 329 -5.81 -2.70 -4.26
C TYR A 329 -4.36 -2.88 -3.82
N GLY A 330 -4.07 -4.00 -3.16
CA GLY A 330 -2.73 -4.41 -2.72
C GLY A 330 -2.78 -5.71 -1.92
N PHE A 331 -1.62 -6.33 -1.73
CA PHE A 331 -1.49 -7.59 -0.98
C PHE A 331 -0.19 -7.62 -0.17
N GLY A 332 -0.15 -8.48 0.87
CA GLY A 332 0.89 -8.41 1.89
C GLY A 332 2.27 -8.88 1.44
N GLU A 333 2.34 -9.72 0.41
CA GLU A 333 3.57 -10.30 -0.13
C GLU A 333 4.36 -9.30 -0.98
N SER A 334 3.83 -8.08 -1.17
CA SER A 334 4.47 -7.02 -1.94
C SER A 334 4.16 -5.63 -1.37
N ASN A 335 4.88 -4.61 -1.85
CA ASN A 335 4.48 -3.21 -1.77
C ASN A 335 3.72 -2.77 -3.03
N THR A 336 3.21 -3.72 -3.82
CA THR A 336 2.31 -3.47 -4.96
C THR A 336 1.04 -2.80 -4.47
N LEU A 337 0.74 -1.63 -5.04
CA LEU A 337 -0.50 -0.89 -4.84
C LEU A 337 -1.10 -0.51 -6.19
N ALA A 338 -2.42 -0.48 -6.27
CA ALA A 338 -3.15 0.15 -7.36
C ALA A 338 -4.34 0.95 -6.81
N VAL A 339 -4.63 2.12 -7.40
CA VAL A 339 -5.64 3.05 -6.86
C VAL A 339 -6.55 3.58 -7.97
N ASP A 340 -7.86 3.60 -7.74
CA ASP A 340 -8.89 4.06 -8.70
C ASP A 340 -9.20 5.58 -8.62
N TYR A 341 -8.21 6.40 -8.23
CA TYR A 341 -8.41 7.85 -8.04
C TYR A 341 -8.49 8.65 -9.36
N CYS A 342 -8.45 7.96 -10.49
CA CYS A 342 -8.58 8.53 -11.84
C CYS A 342 -9.97 9.15 -12.08
N THR A 343 -10.10 10.06 -13.07
CA THR A 343 -11.43 10.59 -13.49
C THR A 343 -12.30 9.47 -14.02
N GLU A 344 -11.70 8.57 -14.79
CA GLU A 344 -12.35 7.40 -15.37
C GLU A 344 -12.39 6.20 -14.41
N ARG A 345 -11.99 6.38 -13.14
CA ARG A 345 -11.91 5.31 -12.12
C ARG A 345 -11.06 4.10 -12.53
N ASN A 346 -10.15 4.31 -13.48
CA ASN A 346 -9.08 3.37 -13.78
C ASN A 346 -8.21 3.13 -12.54
N MET A 347 -8.06 1.86 -12.14
CA MET A 347 -7.26 1.45 -10.99
C MET A 347 -5.79 1.32 -11.38
N HIS A 348 -5.09 2.46 -11.40
CA HIS A 348 -3.71 2.56 -11.87
C HIS A 348 -2.74 1.83 -10.95
N LEU A 349 -1.96 0.91 -11.52
CA LEU A 349 -0.88 0.20 -10.85
C LEU A 349 0.31 1.14 -10.62
N PHE A 350 0.92 1.05 -9.44
CA PHE A 350 2.07 1.88 -9.13
C PHE A 350 3.27 1.55 -10.05
N PRO A 351 3.98 2.56 -10.61
CA PRO A 351 4.96 2.32 -11.68
C PRO A 351 6.23 1.58 -11.28
N HIS A 352 6.45 1.30 -9.98
CA HIS A 352 7.66 0.60 -9.51
C HIS A 352 7.63 -0.91 -9.73
N VAL A 353 6.45 -1.47 -9.98
CA VAL A 353 6.23 -2.91 -10.11
C VAL A 353 6.27 -3.30 -11.58
N LEU A 354 6.89 -4.45 -11.88
CA LEU A 354 6.64 -5.17 -13.12
C LEU A 354 5.54 -6.20 -12.85
N ALA A 355 4.43 -6.13 -13.58
CA ALA A 355 3.29 -7.01 -13.37
C ALA A 355 2.78 -7.62 -14.68
N VAL A 356 2.42 -8.91 -14.61
CA VAL A 356 1.80 -9.68 -15.69
C VAL A 356 0.71 -10.58 -15.11
N THR A 357 -0.17 -11.10 -15.98
CA THR A 357 -1.07 -12.20 -15.65
C THR A 357 -0.46 -13.53 -16.04
N ARG A 358 -0.76 -14.58 -15.27
CA ARG A 358 -0.38 -15.96 -15.60
C ARG A 358 -1.61 -16.85 -15.66
N ASP A 359 -1.61 -17.75 -16.62
CA ASP A 359 -2.68 -18.73 -16.77
C ASP A 359 -2.72 -19.62 -15.49
N PRO A 360 -3.88 -19.78 -14.83
CA PRO A 360 -3.94 -20.49 -13.55
C PRO A 360 -3.53 -21.97 -13.60
N ASP A 361 -3.64 -22.61 -14.76
CA ASP A 361 -3.39 -24.05 -14.93
C ASP A 361 -1.96 -24.33 -15.39
N THR A 362 -1.43 -23.52 -16.30
CA THR A 362 -0.10 -23.69 -16.92
C THR A 362 0.97 -22.82 -16.27
N LEU A 363 0.57 -21.72 -15.61
CA LEU A 363 1.44 -20.65 -15.08
C LEU A 363 2.23 -19.88 -16.14
N GLU A 364 1.92 -20.07 -17.43
CA GLU A 364 2.53 -19.31 -18.52
C GLU A 364 2.08 -17.85 -18.46
N ILE A 365 2.97 -16.94 -18.84
CA ILE A 365 2.64 -15.50 -18.92
C ILE A 365 1.63 -15.31 -20.05
N GLN A 366 0.59 -14.54 -19.78
CA GLN A 366 -0.47 -14.24 -20.75
C GLN A 366 -0.28 -12.85 -21.37
N ASP A 367 -0.88 -12.66 -22.53
CA ASP A 367 -1.01 -11.35 -23.17
C ASP A 367 -1.85 -10.39 -22.30
N TYR A 368 -1.64 -9.09 -22.47
CA TYR A 368 -2.46 -8.09 -21.80
C TYR A 368 -3.94 -8.23 -22.16
N GLY A 369 -4.82 -7.95 -21.19
CA GLY A 369 -6.27 -8.09 -21.33
C GLY A 369 -6.80 -9.47 -20.95
N GLU A 370 -5.95 -10.48 -20.83
CA GLU A 370 -6.36 -11.79 -20.34
C GLU A 370 -6.54 -11.81 -18.81
N GLU A 371 -7.50 -12.61 -18.35
CA GLU A 371 -7.74 -12.84 -16.93
C GLU A 371 -6.83 -13.98 -16.43
N GLY A 372 -6.11 -13.74 -15.34
CA GLY A 372 -5.18 -14.72 -14.78
C GLY A 372 -4.67 -14.36 -13.39
N LEU A 373 -3.76 -15.19 -12.87
CA LEU A 373 -3.09 -14.97 -11.59
C LEU A 373 -2.21 -13.70 -11.67
N MET A 374 -2.37 -12.79 -10.70
CA MET A 374 -1.50 -11.62 -10.59
C MET A 374 -0.07 -12.05 -10.26
N SER A 375 0.87 -11.67 -11.12
CA SER A 375 2.28 -12.01 -11.00
C SER A 375 3.12 -10.73 -11.00
N VAL A 376 3.95 -10.54 -9.97
CA VAL A 376 4.70 -9.29 -9.77
C VAL A 376 6.18 -9.51 -9.51
N TRP A 377 6.98 -8.54 -9.92
CA TRP A 377 8.33 -8.32 -9.43
C TRP A 377 8.42 -6.94 -8.81
N ASP A 378 8.45 -6.89 -7.48
CA ASP A 378 8.58 -5.67 -6.70
C ASP A 378 10.01 -5.57 -6.12
N PRO A 379 10.82 -4.60 -6.58
CA PRO A 379 12.19 -4.44 -6.10
C PRO A 379 12.28 -3.74 -4.73
N THR A 380 11.18 -3.22 -4.19
CA THR A 380 11.21 -2.27 -3.07
C THR A 380 11.28 -2.93 -1.70
N VAL A 381 10.91 -4.21 -1.60
CA VAL A 381 10.99 -4.99 -0.36
C VAL A 381 12.39 -5.56 -0.19
N SER A 382 13.15 -5.07 0.79
CA SER A 382 14.45 -5.66 1.17
C SER A 382 14.32 -6.83 2.15
N ALA A 383 13.19 -6.96 2.84
CA ALA A 383 13.04 -7.97 3.89
C ALA A 383 12.98 -9.41 3.36
N PHE A 384 12.46 -9.62 2.14
CA PHE A 384 12.35 -10.92 1.46
C PHE A 384 12.15 -10.69 -0.05
N PRO A 385 12.39 -11.70 -0.91
CA PRO A 385 12.17 -11.56 -2.35
C PRO A 385 10.68 -11.38 -2.65
N SER A 386 10.28 -10.18 -3.05
CA SER A 386 8.90 -9.86 -3.45
C SER A 386 8.70 -10.07 -4.96
N PHE A 387 9.14 -11.24 -5.43
CA PHE A 387 8.85 -11.74 -6.78
C PHE A 387 7.80 -12.82 -6.61
N VAL A 388 6.53 -12.47 -6.82
CA VAL A 388 5.40 -13.22 -6.24
C VAL A 388 4.36 -13.56 -7.29
N ILE A 389 3.85 -14.79 -7.21
CA ILE A 389 2.59 -15.19 -7.86
C ILE A 389 1.51 -15.16 -6.78
N SER A 390 0.59 -14.21 -6.91
CA SER A 390 -0.54 -13.99 -6.01
C SER A 390 -1.61 -15.08 -6.18
N ASP A 391 -2.51 -15.20 -5.19
CA ASP A 391 -3.76 -15.97 -5.33
C ASP A 391 -4.91 -15.13 -5.90
N ASP A 392 -4.68 -13.85 -6.20
CA ASP A 392 -5.66 -12.96 -6.82
C ASP A 392 -5.74 -13.19 -8.33
N ILE A 393 -6.97 -13.28 -8.83
CA ILE A 393 -7.28 -13.27 -10.26
C ILE A 393 -7.59 -11.84 -10.67
N VAL A 394 -6.88 -11.36 -11.69
CA VAL A 394 -6.99 -10.00 -12.21
C VAL A 394 -6.94 -10.03 -13.73
N ARG A 395 -7.37 -8.92 -14.34
CA ARG A 395 -7.00 -8.54 -15.70
C ARG A 395 -6.10 -7.32 -15.64
N LEU A 396 -5.01 -7.33 -16.41
CA LEU A 396 -4.10 -6.19 -16.55
C LEU A 396 -4.23 -5.59 -17.94
N THR A 397 -4.30 -4.27 -18.03
CA THR A 397 -4.19 -3.58 -19.31
C THR A 397 -2.72 -3.54 -19.76
N GLU A 398 -2.50 -3.36 -21.05
CA GLU A 398 -1.24 -2.80 -21.53
C GLU A 398 -1.04 -1.39 -20.93
N PRO A 399 0.19 -0.91 -20.71
CA PRO A 399 0.40 0.49 -20.37
C PRO A 399 -0.18 1.42 -21.44
N PHE A 400 -1.06 2.34 -21.04
CA PHE A 400 -1.65 3.32 -21.94
C PHE A 400 -1.62 4.72 -21.33
N GLU A 401 -1.65 5.75 -22.18
CA GLU A 401 -1.85 7.12 -21.75
C GLU A 401 -3.32 7.32 -21.38
N CYS A 402 -3.57 7.50 -20.09
CA CYS A 402 -4.90 7.72 -19.55
C CYS A 402 -5.29 9.20 -19.62
N ASP A 403 -6.58 9.51 -19.69
CA ASP A 403 -7.09 10.90 -19.70
C ASP A 403 -6.73 11.70 -18.44
N CYS A 404 -6.31 11.02 -17.37
CA CYS A 404 -5.75 11.68 -16.18
C CYS A 404 -4.28 12.12 -16.34
N GLY A 405 -3.67 11.83 -17.50
CA GLY A 405 -2.32 12.25 -17.90
C GLY A 405 -1.21 11.29 -17.52
N VAL A 406 -1.52 10.10 -16.98
CA VAL A 406 -0.51 9.10 -16.57
C VAL A 406 -0.40 8.00 -17.61
N ILE A 407 0.82 7.49 -17.79
CA ILE A 407 1.07 6.26 -18.56
C ILE A 407 1.28 5.11 -17.57
N SER A 408 0.33 4.19 -17.49
CA SER A 408 0.43 3.05 -16.57
C SER A 408 -0.47 1.88 -16.98
N GLN A 409 -0.20 0.71 -16.42
CA GLN A 409 -1.15 -0.41 -16.45
C GLN A 409 -2.27 -0.17 -15.43
N CYS A 410 -3.45 -0.69 -15.72
CA CYS A 410 -4.57 -0.72 -14.79
C CYS A 410 -4.88 -2.14 -14.36
N VAL A 411 -5.29 -2.30 -13.10
CA VAL A 411 -5.69 -3.58 -12.51
C VAL A 411 -7.21 -3.67 -12.46
N GLU A 412 -7.77 -4.71 -13.06
CA GLU A 412 -9.17 -5.06 -12.87
C GLU A 412 -9.25 -6.32 -12.00
N TYR A 413 -9.58 -6.16 -10.72
CA TYR A 413 -9.69 -7.27 -9.78
C TYR A 413 -10.93 -8.12 -10.05
N ARG A 414 -10.75 -9.44 -10.15
CA ARG A 414 -11.82 -10.40 -10.48
C ARG A 414 -12.15 -11.36 -9.34
N GLY A 415 -11.20 -11.63 -8.45
CA GLY A 415 -11.42 -12.49 -7.30
C GLY A 415 -10.16 -13.20 -6.87
N ARG A 416 -10.32 -14.43 -6.37
CA ARG A 416 -9.21 -15.31 -5.98
C ARG A 416 -9.32 -16.68 -6.61
N ALA A 417 -8.17 -17.23 -6.97
CA ALA A 417 -8.03 -18.58 -7.50
C ALA A 417 -8.53 -19.63 -6.51
N LYS A 418 -9.03 -20.75 -7.02
CA LYS A 418 -9.47 -21.86 -6.16
C LYS A 418 -8.24 -22.61 -5.64
N LYS A 419 -8.31 -23.13 -4.41
CA LYS A 419 -7.21 -23.91 -3.80
C LYS A 419 -6.73 -25.11 -4.65
N ALA A 420 -7.56 -25.62 -5.55
CA ALA A 420 -7.21 -26.74 -6.44
C ALA A 420 -6.19 -26.32 -7.53
N GLU A 421 -6.30 -25.11 -8.07
CA GLU A 421 -5.43 -24.55 -9.12
C GLU A 421 -4.01 -24.29 -8.56
N LEU A 422 -3.90 -23.83 -7.33
CA LEU A 422 -2.62 -23.51 -6.66
C LEU A 422 -1.80 -24.74 -6.20
N ARG A 423 -2.33 -25.97 -6.40
CA ARG A 423 -1.77 -27.20 -5.81
C ARG A 423 -0.43 -27.60 -6.48
N SER A 424 -0.26 -27.32 -7.77
CA SER A 424 0.97 -27.61 -8.52
C SER A 424 2.15 -26.77 -7.98
N CYS A 425 1.94 -25.47 -7.76
CA CYS A 425 2.93 -24.54 -7.20
C CYS A 425 3.41 -24.95 -5.80
N GLY A 426 2.49 -25.41 -4.94
CA GLY A 426 2.78 -25.70 -3.54
C GLY A 426 3.58 -26.97 -3.27
N LEU A 427 3.64 -27.91 -4.23
CA LEU A 427 4.31 -29.21 -4.10
C LEU A 427 5.82 -29.13 -4.33
N LYS A 428 6.28 -28.42 -5.36
CA LYS A 428 7.72 -28.19 -5.60
C LYS A 428 8.37 -27.44 -4.43
N MET A 429 7.65 -26.49 -3.83
CA MET A 429 8.15 -25.73 -2.68
C MET A 429 8.41 -26.56 -1.43
N GLN A 430 7.63 -27.62 -1.17
CA GLN A 430 7.82 -28.45 0.03
C GLN A 430 9.17 -29.17 0.05
N GLN A 431 9.74 -29.42 -1.12
CA GLN A 431 11.02 -30.12 -1.25
C GLN A 431 12.23 -29.23 -0.89
N VAL A 432 12.05 -27.90 -0.91
CA VAL A 432 13.12 -26.91 -0.68
C VAL A 432 13.19 -26.45 0.79
N LEU A 433 12.15 -26.71 1.57
CA LEU A 433 12.04 -26.27 2.97
C LEU A 433 12.95 -27.05 3.91
N THR A 434 13.62 -26.35 4.82
CA THR A 434 14.42 -26.97 5.89
C THR A 434 13.75 -26.86 7.26
N ASP A 435 14.15 -27.75 8.17
CA ASP A 435 13.73 -27.72 9.58
C ASP A 435 14.07 -26.39 10.28
N GLU A 436 15.16 -25.74 9.88
CA GLU A 436 15.54 -24.43 10.42
C GLU A 436 14.54 -23.34 10.06
N GLU A 437 14.09 -23.31 8.80
CA GLU A 437 13.13 -22.30 8.32
C GLU A 437 11.75 -22.50 8.97
N MET A 438 11.34 -23.76 9.16
CA MET A 438 10.14 -24.10 9.91
C MET A 438 10.25 -23.68 11.40
N ARG A 439 11.40 -23.90 12.05
CA ARG A 439 11.64 -23.41 13.42
C ARG A 439 11.62 -21.88 13.51
N ASN A 440 12.22 -21.20 12.55
CA ASN A 440 12.22 -19.74 12.51
C ASN A 440 10.82 -19.15 12.32
N LEU A 441 9.96 -19.81 11.54
CA LEU A 441 8.55 -19.44 11.43
C LEU A 441 7.84 -19.53 12.78
N THR A 442 8.09 -20.59 13.57
CA THR A 442 7.52 -20.71 14.93
C THR A 442 7.93 -19.55 15.84
N ILE A 443 9.18 -19.11 15.79
CA ILE A 443 9.66 -17.95 16.56
C ILE A 443 8.95 -16.65 16.11
N LEU A 444 8.76 -16.47 14.80
CA LEU A 444 8.00 -15.33 14.27
C LEU A 444 6.54 -15.35 14.70
N LYS A 445 5.91 -16.53 14.68
CA LYS A 445 4.54 -16.73 15.19
C LYS A 445 4.44 -16.24 16.63
N GLU A 446 5.36 -16.65 17.50
CA GLU A 446 5.39 -16.20 18.90
C GLU A 446 5.59 -14.68 19.03
N LYS A 447 6.48 -14.08 18.23
CA LYS A 447 6.72 -12.63 18.25
C LYS A 447 5.50 -11.84 17.77
N ALA A 448 4.82 -12.31 16.72
CA ALA A 448 3.60 -11.71 16.19
C ALA A 448 2.39 -11.88 17.12
N LEU A 449 2.28 -13.04 17.79
CA LEU A 449 1.27 -13.31 18.82
C LEU A 449 1.44 -12.37 20.03
N LYS A 450 2.68 -12.16 20.50
CA LYS A 450 3.01 -11.23 21.61
C LYS A 450 2.69 -9.76 21.30
N THR A 451 2.59 -9.38 20.01
CA THR A 451 2.24 -8.01 19.60
C THR A 451 0.74 -7.73 19.46
N GLY A 452 -0.16 -8.70 19.73
CA GLY A 452 -1.59 -8.38 19.86
C GLY A 452 -2.59 -9.34 19.24
N ILE A 453 -2.23 -10.58 18.90
CA ILE A 453 -3.28 -11.57 18.58
C ILE A 453 -3.72 -12.19 19.91
N GLY A 454 -4.53 -11.45 20.65
CA GLY A 454 -5.42 -12.05 21.65
C GLY A 454 -6.48 -12.86 20.91
N LEU A 455 -6.70 -14.09 21.38
CA LEU A 455 -7.91 -14.86 21.07
C LEU A 455 -9.17 -14.03 21.34
#